data_AF-A0AAU9Y0E8-F1
#
_entry.id   AF-A0AAU9Y0E8-F1
#
_cell.length_a   1.000
_cell.length_b   1.000
_cell.length_c   1.000
_cell.angle_alpha   90.00
_cell.angle_beta   90.00
_cell.angle_gamma   90.00
#
_symmetry.space_group_name_H-M   'P 1'
#
loop_
_entity.id
_entity.type
_entity.pdbx_description
1 polymer ?
#
loop_
_entity_poly.entity_id
_entity_poly.type
_entity_poly.pdbx_seq_one_letter_code
_entity_poly.pdbx_strand_id
1 'polypeptide(L)' 'MDKCHWNASCANTQGSYNCSCNPTFIGDGFDCEADPCYNYQNLSDANRKSSYDTREHLCDKQLLVGWYRFVGDA' A
#
# COMPACT_ATOMS: atom_id res chain seq x y z
N MET A 1 2.28 -16.43 -22.90
CA MET A 1 1.62 -17.13 -21.78
C MET A 1 1.98 -16.34 -20.56
N ASP A 2 1.08 -15.45 -20.15
CA ASP A 2 1.33 -14.57 -19.02
C ASP A 2 1.09 -15.39 -17.75
N LYS A 3 2.18 -15.65 -17.03
CA LYS A 3 2.10 -16.34 -15.74
C LYS A 3 1.46 -15.38 -14.74
N CYS A 4 0.72 -15.90 -13.78
CA CYS A 4 0.24 -15.09 -12.65
C CYS A 4 1.41 -14.36 -11.99
N HIS A 5 1.12 -13.20 -11.40
CA HIS A 5 2.09 -12.46 -10.62
C HIS A 5 2.67 -13.32 -9.49
N TRP A 6 3.88 -13.02 -9.03
CA TRP A 6 4.51 -13.77 -7.94
C TRP A 6 3.75 -13.67 -6.60
N ASN A 7 2.99 -12.57 -6.41
CA ASN A 7 2.05 -12.39 -5.31
C ASN A 7 0.61 -12.75 -5.69
N ALA A 8 0.39 -13.62 -6.66
CA ALA A 8 -0.93 -14.10 -7.01
C ALA A 8 -1.02 -15.62 -6.91
N SER A 9 -2.21 -16.09 -6.57
CA SER A 9 -2.60 -17.48 -6.60
C SER A 9 -3.31 -17.80 -7.91
N CYS A 10 -2.94 -18.93 -8.52
CA CYS A 10 -3.57 -19.46 -9.73
C CYS A 10 -4.65 -20.48 -9.35
N ALA A 11 -5.87 -20.28 -9.87
CA ALA A 11 -6.98 -21.20 -9.71
C ALA A 11 -7.43 -21.72 -11.08
N ASN A 12 -7.40 -23.05 -11.28
CA ASN A 12 -7.88 -23.65 -12.52
C ASN A 12 -9.40 -23.50 -12.63
N THR A 13 -9.86 -23.18 -13.83
CA THR A 13 -11.28 -23.11 -14.19
C THR A 13 -11.57 -24.09 -15.32
N GLN A 14 -12.85 -24.37 -15.60
CA GLN A 14 -13.19 -25.29 -16.68
C GLN A 14 -12.72 -24.71 -18.03
N GLY A 15 -11.63 -25.26 -18.57
CA GLY A 15 -11.04 -24.83 -19.83
C GLY A 15 -10.04 -23.67 -19.74
N SER A 16 -9.73 -23.15 -18.55
CA SER A 16 -8.76 -22.06 -18.36
C SER A 16 -8.17 -22.04 -16.93
N TYR A 17 -7.56 -20.92 -16.55
CA TYR A 17 -7.16 -20.58 -15.19
C TYR A 17 -7.46 -19.10 -14.93
N ASN A 18 -7.58 -18.74 -13.65
CA ASN A 18 -7.70 -17.36 -13.20
C ASN A 18 -6.59 -17.04 -12.19
N CYS A 19 -6.06 -15.82 -12.25
CA CYS A 19 -5.09 -15.33 -11.28
C CYS A 19 -5.80 -14.38 -10.30
N SER A 20 -5.45 -14.48 -9.02
CA SER A 20 -5.98 -13.58 -7.99
C SER A 20 -4.85 -13.17 -7.06
N CYS A 21 -4.70 -11.89 -6.77
CA CYS A 21 -3.68 -11.42 -5.83
C CYS A 21 -3.88 -12.05 -4.45
N ASN A 22 -2.77 -12.39 -3.80
CA ASN A 22 -2.76 -12.94 -2.46
C ASN A 22 -3.31 -11.91 -1.46
N PRO A 23 -3.76 -12.35 -0.26
CA PRO A 23 -4.17 -11.43 0.79
C PRO A 23 -3.09 -10.37 1.05
N THR A 24 -3.51 -9.13 1.35
CA THR A 24 -2.67 -7.92 1.48
C THR A 24 -2.06 -7.38 0.18
N PHE A 25 -2.48 -7.89 -0.98
CA PHE A 25 -2.12 -7.35 -2.29
C PHE A 25 -3.38 -7.03 -3.11
N ILE A 26 -3.29 -6.01 -3.95
CA ILE A 26 -4.35 -5.57 -4.87
C ILE A 26 -3.84 -5.57 -6.31
N GLY A 27 -4.76 -5.74 -7.26
CA GLY A 27 -4.43 -5.80 -8.68
C GLY A 27 -5.32 -6.79 -9.43
N ASP A 28 -4.88 -7.18 -10.62
CA ASP A 28 -5.65 -8.07 -11.53
C ASP A 28 -5.18 -9.54 -11.49
N GLY A 29 -4.20 -9.86 -10.65
CA GLY A 29 -3.61 -11.20 -10.53
C GLY A 29 -2.42 -11.44 -11.46
N PHE A 30 -2.21 -10.60 -12.47
CA PHE A 30 -1.03 -10.60 -13.34
C PHE A 30 -0.05 -9.49 -12.94
N ASP A 31 -0.58 -8.38 -12.43
CA ASP A 31 0.13 -7.38 -11.67
C ASP A 31 -0.51 -7.27 -10.28
N CYS A 32 0.30 -7.38 -9.23
CA CYS A 32 -0.18 -7.25 -7.86
C CYS A 32 0.77 -6.38 -7.04
N GLU A 33 0.22 -5.30 -6.50
CA GLU A 33 0.92 -4.36 -5.63
C GLU A 33 0.47 -4.56 -4.17
N ALA A 34 1.33 -4.17 -3.23
CA ALA A 34 0.99 -4.25 -1.80
C ALA A 34 -0.22 -3.34 -1.52
N ASP A 35 -1.24 -3.89 -0.86
CA ASP A 35 -2.47 -3.16 -0.56
C ASP A 35 -2.17 -2.06 0.47
N PRO A 36 -2.42 -0.78 0.15
CA PRO A 36 -2.20 0.33 1.07
C PRO A 36 -3.02 0.24 2.37
N CYS A 37 -4.09 -0.56 2.38
CA CYS A 37 -4.91 -0.78 3.57
C CYS A 37 -4.25 -1.74 4.56
N TYR A 38 -3.29 -2.57 4.13
CA TYR A 38 -2.58 -3.54 4.96
C TYR A 38 -1.08 -3.26 5.09
N ASN A 39 -0.49 -2.62 4.08
CA ASN A 39 0.92 -2.27 4.04
C ASN A 39 1.08 -0.75 4.08
N TYR A 40 1.25 -0.22 5.28
CA TYR A 40 1.49 1.20 5.50
C TYR A 40 2.36 1.41 6.74
N GLN A 41 3.01 2.58 6.82
CA GLN A 41 3.70 3.03 8.04
C GLN A 41 2.84 4.05 8.79
N ASN A 42 2.83 3.96 10.12
CA ASN A 42 2.14 4.94 10.95
C ASN A 42 2.96 6.22 11.03
N LEU A 43 2.31 7.34 10.76
CA LEU A 43 2.84 8.67 11.01
C LEU A 43 2.05 9.26 12.17
N SER A 44 2.70 9.43 13.32
CA SER A 44 2.08 9.91 14.56
C SER A 44 2.80 11.11 15.18
N ASP A 45 3.76 11.69 14.45
CA ASP A 45 4.52 12.84 14.94
C ASP A 45 3.61 14.05 15.07
N ALA A 46 3.65 14.74 16.21
CA ALA A 46 2.78 15.87 16.51
C ALA A 46 2.90 17.03 15.51
N ASN A 47 4.06 17.15 14.84
CA ASN A 47 4.30 18.17 13.83
C ASN A 47 3.57 17.95 12.50
N ARG A 48 2.97 16.77 12.30
CA ARG A 48 2.14 16.48 11.11
C ARG A 48 0.69 16.91 11.25
N LYS A 49 0.27 17.28 12.46
CA LYS A 49 -1.08 17.76 12.73
C LYS A 49 -1.39 18.99 11.90
N SER A 50 -2.57 19.03 11.30
CA SER A 50 -3.07 20.23 10.62
C SER A 50 -3.13 21.46 11.53
N SER A 51 -3.24 21.28 12.85
CA SER A 51 -3.22 22.35 13.85
C SER A 51 -1.84 22.62 14.45
N TYR A 52 -0.80 21.93 14.02
CA TYR A 52 0.57 22.20 14.45
C TYR A 52 1.08 23.44 13.71
N ASP A 53 0.76 24.60 14.26
CA ASP A 53 1.17 25.88 13.70
C ASP A 53 2.58 26.22 14.18
N THR A 54 3.57 25.81 13.39
CA THR A 54 4.92 26.36 13.44
C THR A 54 5.15 27.22 12.21
N ARG A 55 5.89 28.34 12.38
CA ARG A 55 6.33 29.19 11.26
C ARG A 55 7.23 28.47 10.24
N GLU A 56 7.64 27.24 10.53
CA GLU A 56 8.42 26.38 9.66
C GLU A 56 7.53 25.32 9.02
N HIS A 57 7.42 25.38 7.69
CA HIS A 57 6.76 24.33 6.90
C HIS A 57 7.74 23.18 6.68
N LEU A 58 7.56 22.11 7.45
CA LEU A 58 8.36 20.89 7.31
C LEU A 58 7.84 20.07 6.12
N CYS A 59 8.75 19.65 5.25
CA CYS A 59 8.45 18.73 4.15
C CYS A 59 8.85 17.30 4.53
N ASP A 60 8.08 16.30 4.08
CA ASP A 60 8.39 14.87 4.26
C ASP A 60 9.54 14.34 3.37
N LYS A 61 10.63 15.12 3.20
CA LYS A 61 11.78 14.74 2.34
C LYS A 61 12.53 13.50 2.82
N GLN A 62 12.33 13.11 4.07
CA GLN A 62 12.95 11.94 4.69
C GLN A 62 12.08 10.69 4.60
N LEU A 63 10.81 10.80 4.20
CA LEU A 63 9.96 9.64 4.00
C LEU A 63 10.37 8.92 2.71
N LEU A 64 10.43 7.60 2.79
CA LEU A 64 10.63 6.75 1.63
C LEU A 64 9.33 6.68 0.82
N VAL A 65 9.42 6.22 -0.43
CA VAL A 65 8.22 5.95 -1.22
C VAL A 65 7.45 4.80 -0.56
N GLY A 66 6.20 5.06 -0.21
CA GLY A 66 5.35 4.09 0.46
C GLY A 66 4.03 4.70 0.89
N TRP A 67 3.18 3.85 1.46
CA TRP A 67 1.90 4.26 2.00
C TRP A 67 2.02 4.58 3.49
N TYR A 68 1.34 5.65 3.90
CA TYR A 68 1.42 6.19 5.24
C TYR A 68 0.03 6.45 5.78
N ARG A 69 -0.18 6.10 7.05
CA ARG A 69 -1.42 6.37 7.77
C ARG A 69 -1.16 7.37 8.88
N PHE A 70 -1.85 8.49 8.82
CA PHE A 70 -1.90 9.46 9.93
C PHE A 70 -2.66 8.82 11.08
N VAL A 71 -2.03 8.76 12.25
CA VAL A 71 -2.62 8.19 13.46
C VAL A 71 -2.29 9.05 14.67
N GLY A 72 -3.17 9.02 15.68
CA GLY A 72 -2.97 9.78 16.91
C GLY A 72 -3.13 11.27 16.68
N ASP A 73 -2.21 12.07 17.22
CA ASP A 73 -2.20 13.52 17.10
C ASP A 73 -1.65 14.03 15.74
N ALA A 74 -1.43 13.16 14.76
CA ALA A 74 -1.04 13.54 13.40
C ALA A 74 -2.21 14.04 12.55
#